data_AF-A0A136PY12-F1
#
_entry.id   AF-A0A136PY12-F1
#
_cell.length_a   1.000
_cell.length_b   1.000
_cell.length_c   1.000
_cell.angle_alpha   90.00
_cell.angle_beta   90.00
_cell.angle_gamma   90.00
#
_symmetry.space_group_name_H-M   'P 1'
#
loop_
_entity.id
_entity.type
_entity.pdbx_description
1 polymer ?
#
loop_
_entity_poly.entity_id
_entity_poly.type
_entity_poly.pdbx_seq_one_letter_code
_entity_poly.pdbx_strand_id
1 'polypeptide(L)'
;MTHQAPLIPRTDGPDIWRRFRLDGSHRINAAPWEDARARGEPVGTCRNPTAGRACGGYIKPFGPPYRAGRIDWYPTACTSCGNEAAARGPAPRKKRK
;
A
#
# COMPACT_ATOMS: atom_id res chain seq x y z
N MET A 1 -24.28 8.22 -4.09
CA MET A 1 -23.53 7.56 -3.00
C MET A 1 -22.70 6.45 -3.64
N THR A 2 -21.43 6.71 -3.93
CA THR A 2 -20.55 5.73 -4.57
C THR A 2 -20.08 4.75 -3.52
N HIS A 3 -20.66 3.53 -3.50
CA HIS A 3 -20.09 2.39 -2.78
C HIS A 3 -18.71 2.10 -3.37
N GLN A 4 -17.67 2.69 -2.78
CA GLN A 4 -16.30 2.28 -3.04
C GLN A 4 -16.18 0.88 -2.43
N ALA A 5 -16.22 -0.15 -3.28
CA ALA A 5 -15.99 -1.52 -2.84
C ALA A 5 -14.65 -1.54 -2.07
N PRO A 6 -14.58 -2.18 -0.89
CA PRO A 6 -13.33 -2.25 -0.15
C PRO A 6 -12.28 -2.87 -1.07
N LEU A 7 -11.20 -2.11 -1.35
CA LEU A 7 -10.11 -2.53 -2.22
C LEU A 7 -9.75 -3.97 -1.89
N ILE A 8 -9.94 -4.87 -2.85
CA ILE A 8 -9.79 -6.31 -2.63
C ILE A 8 -8.36 -6.54 -2.12
N PRO A 9 -8.19 -6.99 -0.88
CA PRO A 9 -6.88 -7.13 -0.27
C PRO A 9 -6.14 -8.26 -0.98
N ARG A 10 -5.27 -7.94 -1.95
CA ARG A 10 -4.33 -8.90 -2.48
C ARG A 10 -3.31 -9.23 -1.39
N THR A 11 -3.33 -10.48 -0.94
CA THR A 11 -2.34 -11.07 -0.03
C THR A 11 -0.93 -10.97 -0.60
N ASP A 12 -0.81 -11.11 -1.91
CA ASP A 12 0.40 -10.87 -2.71
C ASP A 12 0.50 -9.40 -3.08
N GLY A 13 0.49 -8.55 -2.05
CA GLY A 13 0.48 -7.10 -2.19
C GLY A 13 1.59 -6.60 -3.12
N PRO A 14 1.45 -5.39 -3.66
CA PRO A 14 2.48 -4.83 -4.53
C PRO A 14 3.86 -4.86 -3.86
N ASP A 15 4.92 -4.91 -4.67
CA ASP A 15 6.29 -4.90 -4.13
C ASP A 15 6.65 -3.48 -3.67
N ILE A 16 6.12 -3.12 -2.51
CA ILE A 16 6.40 -1.87 -1.81
C ILE A 16 7.84 -1.89 -1.35
N TRP A 17 8.62 -0.84 -1.57
CA TRP A 17 10.05 -0.86 -1.29
C TRP A 17 10.34 -1.15 0.19
N ARG A 18 11.45 -1.85 0.46
CA ARG A 18 11.85 -2.28 1.81
C ARG A 18 11.91 -1.10 2.80
N ARG A 19 12.27 0.11 2.35
CA ARG A 19 12.31 1.33 3.17
C ARG A 19 10.97 1.70 3.82
N PHE A 20 9.86 1.28 3.23
CA PHE A 20 8.50 1.51 3.74
C PHE A 20 7.97 0.34 4.55
N ARG A 21 8.71 -0.77 4.61
CA ARG A 21 8.33 -1.95 5.39
C ARG A 21 8.97 -1.88 6.78
N LEU A 22 8.35 -2.57 7.74
CA LEU A 22 9.02 -2.91 9.00
C LEU A 22 10.12 -3.93 8.72
N ASP A 23 11.23 -3.83 9.45
CA ASP A 23 12.36 -4.75 9.31
C ASP A 23 11.91 -6.21 9.50
N GLY A 24 12.36 -7.10 8.61
CA GLY A 24 11.97 -8.51 8.61
C GLY A 24 10.49 -8.80 8.35
N SER A 25 9.70 -7.81 7.89
CA SER A 25 8.25 -7.97 7.69
C SER A 25 7.76 -7.47 6.34
N HIS A 26 6.61 -8.00 5.89
CA HIS A 26 5.83 -7.45 4.77
C HIS A 26 4.85 -6.35 5.21
N ARG A 27 4.86 -5.97 6.49
CA ARG A 27 4.02 -4.89 7.03
C ARG A 27 4.61 -3.52 6.75
N ILE A 28 3.75 -2.56 6.49
CA ILE A 28 4.12 -1.17 6.23
C ILE A 28 4.43 -0.44 7.53
N ASN A 29 5.51 0.33 7.53
CA ASN A 29 5.78 1.34 8.54
C ASN A 29 4.97 2.60 8.20
N ALA A 30 4.11 3.02 9.13
CA ALA A 30 3.19 4.13 8.91
C ALA A 30 3.91 5.45 8.59
N ALA A 31 4.95 5.79 9.35
CA ALA A 31 5.61 7.08 9.25
C ALA A 31 6.23 7.36 7.86
N PRO A 32 7.10 6.50 7.30
CA PRO A 32 7.66 6.74 5.97
C PRO A 32 6.60 6.66 4.88
N TRP A 33 5.54 5.85 5.06
CA TRP A 33 4.46 5.79 4.09
C TRP A 33 3.63 7.07 4.06
N GLU A 34 3.29 7.63 5.22
CA GLU A 34 2.57 8.90 5.34
C GLU A 34 3.40 10.08 4.82
N ASP A 35 4.71 10.08 5.07
CA ASP A 35 5.64 11.06 4.48
C ASP A 35 5.67 10.95 2.94
N ALA A 36 5.77 9.74 2.39
CA ALA A 36 5.69 9.52 0.94
C ALA A 36 4.32 9.96 0.36
N ARG A 37 3.22 9.76 1.10
CA ARG A 37 1.90 10.25 0.72
C ARG A 37 1.89 11.78 0.66
N ALA A 38 2.43 12.46 1.67
CA ALA A 38 2.52 13.92 1.70
C ALA A 38 3.38 14.47 0.56
N ARG A 39 4.42 13.75 0.15
CA ARG A 39 5.32 14.13 -0.94
C ARG A 39 4.85 13.68 -2.33
N GLY A 40 3.81 12.84 -2.41
CA GLY A 40 3.39 12.20 -3.66
C GLY A 40 4.46 11.26 -4.25
N GLU A 41 5.33 10.72 -3.39
CA GLU A 41 6.41 9.82 -3.78
C GLU A 41 5.91 8.41 -4.08
N PRO A 42 6.56 7.71 -5.03
CA PRO A 42 6.33 6.29 -5.23
C PRO A 42 6.78 5.48 -4.00
N VAL A 43 5.97 4.49 -3.66
CA VAL A 43 6.22 3.57 -2.54
C VAL A 43 6.59 2.17 -2.99
N GLY A 44 6.45 1.85 -4.27
CA GLY A 44 6.71 0.51 -4.77
C GLY A 44 6.59 0.39 -6.27
N THR A 45 6.60 -0.87 -6.73
CA THR A 45 6.38 -1.23 -8.13
C THR A 45 5.14 -2.09 -8.28
N CYS A 46 4.32 -1.78 -9.29
CA CYS A 46 3.12 -2.52 -9.61
C CYS A 46 3.48 -3.87 -10.23
N ARG A 47 3.03 -4.95 -9.59
CA ARG A 47 3.15 -6.32 -10.11
C ARG A 47 1.88 -6.85 -10.75
N ASN A 48 0.86 -6.02 -10.93
CA ASN A 48 -0.38 -6.45 -11.57
C ASN A 48 -0.07 -6.96 -12.99
N PRO A 49 -0.40 -8.21 -13.34
CA PRO A 49 -0.22 -8.71 -14.69
C PRO A 49 -1.18 -7.96 -15.61
N THR A 50 -0.66 -7.09 -16.46
CA THR A 50 -1.41 -6.41 -17.52
C THR A 50 -0.96 -7.03 -18.84
N ALA A 51 -1.88 -7.63 -19.59
CA ALA A 51 -1.58 -8.33 -20.86
C ALA A 51 -0.46 -9.41 -20.73
N GLY A 52 -0.47 -10.18 -19.64
CA GLY A 52 0.48 -11.30 -19.44
C GLY A 52 1.88 -10.91 -18.95
N ARG A 53 2.15 -9.62 -18.65
CA ARG A 53 3.40 -9.14 -18.04
C ARG A 53 3.12 -8.30 -16.81
N ALA A 54 4.03 -8.30 -15.83
CA ALA A 54 3.93 -7.38 -14.70
C ALA A 54 3.94 -5.94 -15.22
N CYS A 55 3.01 -5.10 -14.75
CA CYS A 55 2.90 -3.70 -15.18
C CYS A 55 4.22 -2.94 -15.06
N GLY A 56 4.97 -3.14 -13.97
CA GLY A 56 6.28 -2.49 -13.76
C GLY A 56 6.21 -1.00 -13.45
N GLY A 57 5.03 -0.38 -13.54
CA GLY A 57 4.81 1.02 -13.20
C GLY A 57 5.00 1.31 -11.71
N TYR A 58 5.23 2.57 -11.37
CA TYR A 58 5.30 2.99 -9.98
C TYR A 58 3.92 3.01 -9.33
N ILE A 59 3.86 2.55 -8.08
CA ILE A 59 2.67 2.75 -7.24
C ILE A 59 2.91 3.88 -6.25
N LYS A 60 1.85 4.63 -5.97
CA LYS A 60 1.83 5.74 -5.02
C LYS A 60 0.77 5.50 -3.95
N PRO A 61 0.92 6.06 -2.74
CA PRO A 61 -0.15 6.14 -1.77
C PRO A 61 -1.40 6.77 -2.39
N PHE A 62 -2.55 6.10 -2.22
CA PHE A 62 -3.84 6.55 -2.76
C PHE A 62 -4.84 6.70 -1.63
N GLY A 63 -4.90 7.89 -1.05
CA GLY A 63 -5.79 8.19 0.08
C GLY A 63 -5.20 7.87 1.46
N PRO A 64 -5.96 8.12 2.53
CA PRO A 64 -5.54 7.80 3.89
C PRO A 64 -5.58 6.29 4.17
N PRO A 65 -4.73 5.78 5.09
CA PRO A 65 -4.88 4.42 5.59
C PRO A 65 -6.28 4.22 6.18
N TYR A 66 -6.86 3.05 5.95
CA TYR A 66 -8.18 2.69 6.46
C TYR A 66 -8.10 1.39 7.24
N ARG A 67 -9.00 1.22 8.20
CA ARG A 67 -9.03 0.02 9.03
C ARG A 67 -10.10 -0.94 8.54
N ALA A 68 -9.71 -2.18 8.26
CA ALA A 68 -10.64 -3.27 7.99
C ALA A 68 -10.41 -4.37 9.03
N GLY A 69 -11.35 -4.50 9.96
CA GLY A 69 -11.24 -5.38 11.13
C GLY A 69 -10.12 -4.95 12.08
N ARG A 70 -9.15 -5.84 12.32
CA ARG A 70 -8.00 -5.61 13.21
C ARG A 70 -6.72 -5.20 12.47
N ILE A 71 -6.81 -4.98 11.15
CA ILE A 71 -5.67 -4.66 10.29
C ILE A 71 -5.86 -3.26 9.72
N ASP A 72 -4.83 -2.44 9.86
CA ASP A 72 -4.73 -1.17 9.13
C ASP A 72 -4.27 -1.48 7.70
N TRP A 73 -4.93 -0.90 6.72
CA TRP A 73 -4.65 -1.10 5.30
C TRP A 73 -4.18 0.23 4.69
N TYR A 74 -3.13 0.14 3.89
CA TYR A 74 -2.43 1.26 3.30
C TYR A 74 -2.69 1.23 1.79
N PRO A 75 -3.67 2.00 1.30
CA PRO A 75 -4.11 1.95 -0.10
C PRO A 75 -3.08 2.58 -1.03
N THR A 76 -2.81 1.92 -2.14
CA THR A 76 -1.85 2.32 -3.17
C THR A 76 -2.45 2.15 -4.55
N ALA A 77 -2.09 3.03 -5.48
CA ALA A 77 -2.54 2.94 -6.87
C ALA A 77 -1.34 3.01 -7.81
N CYS A 78 -1.37 2.20 -8.87
CA CYS A 78 -0.41 2.29 -9.96
C CYS A 78 -0.74 3.48 -10.85
N THR A 79 0.22 4.38 -11.05
CA THR A 79 0.03 5.53 -11.94
C THR A 79 0.03 5.15 -13.42
N SER A 80 0.51 3.95 -13.77
CA SER A 80 0.62 3.49 -15.16
C SER A 80 -0.60 2.71 -15.62
N CYS A 81 -1.10 1.76 -14.82
CA CYS A 81 -2.23 0.90 -15.21
C CYS A 81 -3.51 1.14 -14.39
N GLY A 82 -3.49 2.09 -13.45
CA GLY A 82 -4.64 2.39 -12.58
C GLY A 82 -4.96 1.30 -11.56
N ASN A 83 -4.18 0.21 -11.51
CA ASN A 83 -4.46 -0.87 -10.57
C ASN A 83 -4.30 -0.40 -9.13
N GLU A 84 -5.38 -0.50 -8.38
CA GLU A 84 -5.43 -0.23 -6.95
C GLU A 84 -5.10 -1.50 -6.14
N ALA A 85 -4.39 -1.34 -5.05
CA ALA A 85 -4.04 -2.40 -4.12
C ALA A 85 -3.86 -1.82 -2.73
N ALA A 86 -4.02 -2.63 -1.69
CA ALA A 86 -3.76 -2.19 -0.32
C ALA A 86 -2.71 -3.09 0.32
N ALA A 87 -1.75 -2.49 1.01
CA ALA A 87 -0.76 -3.22 1.79
C ALA A 87 -1.13 -3.26 3.26
N ARG A 88 -0.74 -4.33 3.95
CA ARG A 88 -1.02 -4.49 5.38
C ARG A 88 -0.11 -3.57 6.18
N GLY A 89 -0.76 -2.81 7.04
CA GLY A 89 -0.19 -1.87 7.98
C GLY A 89 0.56 -2.47 9.14
N PRO A 90 1.18 -1.61 9.98
CA PRO A 90 2.02 -2.08 11.06
C PRO A 90 1.19 -2.86 12.08
N ALA A 91 1.83 -3.83 12.73
CA ALA A 91 1.32 -4.33 14.01
C ALA A 91 1.13 -3.14 14.97
N PRO A 92 0.16 -3.23 15.89
CA PRO A 92 -0.35 -2.09 16.66
C PRO A 92 0.76 -1.18 17.15
N ARG A 93 0.55 0.14 17.02
CA ARG A 93 1.40 1.18 17.61
C ARG A 93 1.85 0.71 19.00
N LYS A 94 3.14 0.40 19.19
CA LYS A 94 3.69 0.27 20.55
C LYS A 94 3.33 1.59 21.23
N LYS A 95 2.41 1.54 22.21
CA LYS A 95 2.13 2.68 23.07
C LYS A 95 3.49 3.11 23.64
N ARG A 96 3.95 4.32 23.29
CA ARG A 96 5.00 4.98 24.07
C ARG A 96 4.44 5.07 25.49
N LYS A 97 5.05 4.30 26.40
CA LYS A 97 4.84 4.43 27.84
C LYS A 97 5.80 5.50 28.35
#